data_AF-A0A382L3D6-F1
#
_entry.id   AF-A0A382L3D6-F1
#
_cell.length_a   1.000
_cell.length_b   1.000
_cell.length_c   1.000
_cell.angle_alpha   90.00
_cell.angle_beta   90.00
_cell.angle_gamma   90.00
#
_symmetry.space_group_name_H-M   'P 1'
#
loop_
_entity.id
_entity.type
_entity.pdbx_description
1 polymer ?
#
loop_
_entity_poly.entity_id
_entity_poly.type
_entity_poly.pdbx_seq_one_letter_code
_entity_poly.pdbx_strand_id
1 'polypeptide(L)'
;MFAGLPMPDLPSSAEPFGILITGIGGTGVVTISALLGMAAHLMGKGVSALDMAGLAQKNGAVTSHVRISDALEDLHAVRIATGGSKLILGCDIVVASGADVMSSINEGVTGAVVNSHVVPTAQFLADQDMEMAGDNLVTQLRDALGPDHSHFVNATKLATALLGDSIATNLFLLGTAFQHGYLPLSLEAIEGAIEINGVAVEANKRAFAWGRLAAHDPAAVETIASPLMPRREQSVETLTLEQDITRRVNYLTDYQNAAYARRYQSLVDTVRATEQEKAPGLNGLTEAVVQNFFRLMAYKDEYEVARLYTDGRFMEQVNQQFEGEFELRPHLAPPLIARRHPETGNLQKREFGPWVLKLMPLLARMKVLRGGFWDIFGRTAERRMERQLITDYEATLAEVLVNLDHEN
;
A
#
# COMPACT_ATOMS: atom_id res chain seq x y z
N MET A 1 -20.87 19.52 6.88
CA MET A 1 -20.48 18.67 5.74
C MET A 1 -21.34 17.42 5.68
N PHE A 2 -21.35 16.55 6.70
CA PHE A 2 -22.06 15.26 6.64
C PHE A 2 -23.56 15.29 7.01
N ALA A 3 -24.03 16.34 7.69
CA ALA A 3 -25.39 16.43 8.24
C ALA A 3 -26.53 16.51 7.19
N GLY A 4 -26.21 16.68 5.90
CA GLY A 4 -27.19 16.73 4.81
C GLY A 4 -27.20 15.52 3.90
N LEU A 5 -26.46 14.46 4.23
CA LEU A 5 -26.42 13.25 3.41
C LEU A 5 -27.78 12.55 3.42
N PRO A 6 -28.34 12.19 2.25
CA PRO A 6 -29.60 11.48 2.20
C PRO A 6 -29.48 10.12 2.89
N MET A 7 -30.57 9.68 3.52
CA MET A 7 -30.64 8.31 4.02
C MET A 7 -30.93 7.36 2.86
N PRO A 8 -30.17 6.27 2.71
CA PRO A 8 -30.44 5.25 1.71
C PRO A 8 -31.65 4.40 2.10
N ASP A 9 -32.29 3.79 1.11
CA ASP A 9 -33.26 2.73 1.36
C ASP A 9 -32.51 1.48 1.84
N LEU A 10 -32.86 0.99 3.03
CA LEU A 10 -32.22 -0.18 3.61
C LEU A 10 -32.84 -1.46 3.03
N PRO A 11 -32.02 -2.45 2.62
CA PRO A 11 -32.51 -3.72 2.13
C PRO A 11 -33.17 -4.51 3.27
N SER A 12 -34.12 -5.36 2.92
CA SER A 12 -34.78 -6.25 3.86
C SER A 12 -33.83 -7.34 4.37
N SER A 13 -34.00 -7.72 5.63
CA SER A 13 -33.40 -8.92 6.24
C SER A 13 -34.44 -9.95 6.67
N ALA A 14 -35.64 -9.89 6.08
CA ALA A 14 -36.66 -10.92 6.26
C ALA A 14 -36.17 -12.30 5.79
N GLU A 15 -35.32 -12.32 4.77
CA GLU A 15 -34.48 -13.47 4.44
C GLU A 15 -33.04 -13.20 4.90
N PRO A 16 -32.25 -14.26 5.22
CA PRO A 16 -30.85 -14.10 5.61
C PRO A 16 -30.02 -13.30 4.59
N PHE A 17 -29.56 -12.13 5.01
CA PHE A 17 -28.72 -11.24 4.22
C PHE A 17 -27.24 -11.60 4.41
N GLY A 18 -26.61 -12.12 3.36
CA GLY A 18 -25.19 -12.53 3.38
C GLY A 18 -24.25 -11.39 3.00
N ILE A 19 -23.32 -11.05 3.90
CA ILE A 19 -22.25 -10.07 3.70
C ILE A 19 -20.91 -10.81 3.74
N LEU A 20 -20.17 -10.77 2.64
CA LEU A 20 -18.84 -11.33 2.55
C LEU A 20 -17.80 -10.20 2.61
N ILE A 21 -17.04 -10.16 3.70
CA ILE A 21 -15.96 -9.18 3.88
C ILE A 21 -14.64 -9.86 3.49
N THR A 22 -13.86 -9.23 2.64
CA THR A 22 -12.59 -9.79 2.16
C THR A 22 -11.43 -8.86 2.47
N GLY A 23 -10.27 -9.40 2.78
CA GLY A 23 -9.08 -8.59 2.99
C GLY A 23 -7.86 -9.41 3.39
N ILE A 24 -6.80 -8.72 3.78
CA ILE A 24 -5.54 -9.32 4.19
C ILE A 24 -5.52 -9.46 5.72
N GLY A 25 -4.95 -10.55 6.23
CA GLY A 25 -4.82 -10.77 7.67
C GLY A 25 -4.13 -9.59 8.38
N GLY A 26 -4.77 -9.09 9.44
CA GLY A 26 -4.28 -7.95 10.23
C GLY A 26 -4.76 -6.56 9.73
N THR A 27 -5.54 -6.47 8.66
CA THR A 27 -6.04 -5.17 8.15
C THR A 27 -7.41 -4.76 8.71
N GLY A 28 -7.98 -5.52 9.65
CA GLY A 28 -9.23 -5.17 10.33
C GLY A 28 -10.51 -5.79 9.76
N VAL A 29 -10.42 -6.81 8.90
CA VAL A 29 -11.57 -7.56 8.36
C VAL A 29 -12.48 -8.13 9.46
N VAL A 30 -11.87 -8.81 10.44
CA VAL A 30 -12.58 -9.38 11.61
C VAL A 30 -13.22 -8.27 12.46
N THR A 31 -12.59 -7.10 12.54
CA THR A 31 -13.14 -5.97 13.28
C THR A 31 -14.43 -5.46 12.64
N ILE A 32 -14.51 -5.40 11.31
CA ILE A 32 -15.75 -5.05 10.59
C ILE A 32 -16.82 -6.11 10.81
N SER A 33 -16.45 -7.40 10.73
CA SER A 33 -17.35 -8.51 11.01
C SER A 33 -18.00 -8.38 12.39
N ALA A 34 -17.20 -8.13 13.43
CA ALA A 34 -17.68 -7.91 14.79
C ALA A 34 -18.54 -6.64 14.93
N LEU A 35 -18.19 -5.55 14.24
CA LEU A 35 -18.95 -4.30 14.24
C LEU A 35 -20.35 -4.50 13.63
N LEU A 36 -20.44 -5.18 12.48
CA LEU A 36 -21.73 -5.54 11.86
C LEU A 36 -22.55 -6.43 12.79
N GLY A 37 -21.91 -7.38 13.47
CA GLY A 37 -22.55 -8.22 14.48
C GLY A 37 -23.17 -7.42 15.62
N MET A 38 -22.41 -6.46 16.18
CA MET A 38 -22.91 -5.58 17.23
C MET A 38 -24.03 -4.66 16.72
N ALA A 39 -23.90 -4.10 15.52
CA ALA A 39 -24.94 -3.26 14.93
C ALA A 39 -26.25 -4.04 14.72
N ALA A 40 -26.17 -5.28 14.21
CA ALA A 40 -27.34 -6.17 14.08
C ALA A 40 -27.96 -6.47 15.45
N HIS A 41 -27.14 -6.73 16.47
CA HIS A 41 -27.60 -6.99 17.83
C HIS A 41 -28.34 -5.79 18.43
N LEU A 42 -27.85 -4.57 18.22
CA LEU A 42 -28.51 -3.33 18.68
C LEU A 42 -29.90 -3.14 18.05
N MET A 43 -30.12 -3.68 16.85
CA MET A 43 -31.43 -3.68 16.18
C MET A 43 -32.32 -4.87 16.57
N GLY A 44 -31.86 -5.76 17.45
CA GLY A 44 -32.58 -6.98 17.82
C GLY A 44 -32.64 -8.03 16.70
N LYS A 45 -31.77 -7.93 15.69
CA LYS A 45 -31.69 -8.88 14.56
C LYS A 45 -30.85 -10.10 14.94
N GLY A 46 -31.14 -11.24 14.31
CA GLY A 46 -30.28 -12.42 14.34
C GLY A 46 -29.00 -12.18 13.56
N VAL A 47 -27.86 -12.62 14.10
CA VAL A 47 -26.57 -12.55 13.42
C VAL A 47 -25.73 -13.81 13.60
N SER A 48 -25.04 -14.20 12.54
CA SER A 48 -24.09 -15.30 12.52
C SER A 48 -22.83 -14.85 11.77
N ALA A 49 -21.66 -15.04 12.36
CA ALA A 49 -20.38 -14.67 11.77
C ALA A 49 -19.40 -15.85 11.76
N LEU A 50 -18.67 -16.02 10.66
CA LEU A 50 -17.57 -16.98 10.50
C LEU A 50 -16.38 -16.28 9.88
N ASP A 51 -15.29 -16.19 10.64
CA ASP A 51 -14.02 -15.66 10.15
C ASP A 51 -13.10 -16.80 9.72
N MET A 52 -12.67 -16.77 8.46
CA MET A 52 -11.77 -17.74 7.86
C MET A 52 -10.44 -17.05 7.53
N ALA A 53 -9.38 -17.45 8.21
CA ALA A 53 -8.02 -17.05 7.86
C ALA A 53 -7.38 -18.12 6.97
N GLY A 54 -6.74 -17.69 5.88
CA GLY A 54 -5.93 -18.56 5.03
C GLY A 54 -4.76 -19.18 5.80
N LEU A 55 -4.15 -20.22 5.21
CA LEU A 55 -3.05 -21.00 5.82
C LEU A 55 -1.80 -20.14 6.15
N ALA A 56 -1.65 -18.98 5.52
CA ALA A 56 -0.53 -18.08 5.76
C ALA A 56 -0.76 -17.21 7.01
N GLN A 57 0.10 -17.36 8.03
CA GLN A 57 0.02 -16.65 9.32
C GLN A 57 0.23 -15.12 9.22
N LYS A 58 0.82 -14.59 8.13
CA LYS A 58 0.99 -13.15 7.86
C LYS A 58 0.73 -12.89 6.38
N ASN A 59 -0.01 -11.83 6.07
CA ASN A 59 -0.42 -11.44 4.71
C ASN A 59 -1.27 -12.48 3.95
N GLY A 60 -1.87 -13.44 4.66
CA GLY A 60 -2.81 -14.39 4.07
C GLY A 60 -4.16 -13.74 3.78
N ALA A 61 -4.87 -14.27 2.79
CA ALA A 61 -6.27 -13.94 2.54
C ALA A 61 -7.13 -14.25 3.77
N VAL A 62 -7.98 -13.31 4.16
CA VAL A 62 -8.98 -13.46 5.21
C VAL A 62 -10.35 -13.14 4.62
N THR A 63 -11.32 -14.01 4.88
CA THR A 63 -12.72 -13.79 4.55
C THR A 63 -13.58 -13.91 5.80
N SER A 64 -14.48 -12.96 6.00
CA SER A 64 -15.49 -13.01 7.05
C SER A 64 -16.87 -13.12 6.41
N HIS A 65 -17.57 -14.20 6.75
CA HIS A 65 -18.95 -14.43 6.35
C HIS A 65 -19.86 -13.92 7.46
N VAL A 66 -20.61 -12.86 7.21
CA VAL A 66 -21.62 -12.32 8.13
C VAL A 66 -23.00 -12.55 7.54
N ARG A 67 -23.92 -13.07 8.34
CA ARG A 67 -25.33 -13.26 7.96
C ARG A 67 -26.23 -12.59 8.96
N ILE A 68 -27.13 -11.75 8.46
CA ILE A 68 -28.08 -10.99 9.28
C ILE A 68 -29.50 -11.36 8.86
N SER A 69 -30.39 -11.61 9.81
CA SER A 69 -31.80 -11.85 9.56
C SER A 69 -32.66 -11.20 10.65
N ASP A 70 -33.94 -10.95 10.37
CA ASP A 70 -34.86 -10.40 11.37
C ASP A 70 -35.04 -11.34 12.57
N ALA A 71 -34.99 -12.65 12.35
CA ALA A 71 -35.05 -13.67 13.40
C ALA A 71 -33.78 -14.55 13.40
N LEU A 72 -33.34 -14.98 14.59
CA LEU A 72 -32.15 -15.81 14.74
C LEU A 72 -32.37 -17.23 14.20
N GLU A 73 -33.60 -17.72 14.30
CA GLU A 73 -33.99 -19.06 13.90
C GLU A 73 -33.83 -19.31 12.39
N ASP A 74 -33.89 -18.26 11.58
CA ASP A 74 -33.74 -18.32 10.12
C ASP A 74 -32.27 -18.48 9.66
N LEU A 75 -31.32 -18.40 10.59
CA LEU A 75 -29.88 -18.56 10.32
C LEU A 75 -29.43 -20.03 10.48
N HIS A 76 -29.73 -20.85 9.48
CA HIS A 76 -29.40 -22.29 9.50
C HIS A 76 -27.94 -22.63 9.12
N ALA A 77 -27.22 -21.72 8.47
CA ALA A 77 -25.85 -21.94 8.01
C ALA A 77 -24.99 -20.71 8.28
N VAL A 78 -23.78 -20.92 8.80
CA VAL A 78 -22.86 -19.83 9.17
C VAL A 78 -22.09 -19.32 7.95
N ARG A 79 -21.72 -20.22 7.03
CA ARG A 79 -21.02 -19.88 5.78
C ARG A 79 -22.00 -19.41 4.70
N ILE A 80 -21.58 -18.45 3.88
CA ILE A 80 -22.32 -18.03 2.68
C ILE A 80 -22.04 -19.06 1.58
N ALA A 81 -23.11 -19.60 0.98
CA ALA A 81 -23.02 -20.57 -0.10
C ALA A 81 -22.79 -19.89 -1.46
N THR A 82 -22.52 -20.68 -2.49
CA THR A 82 -22.44 -20.24 -3.90
C THR A 82 -23.69 -19.43 -4.28
N GLY A 83 -23.50 -18.27 -4.91
CA GLY A 83 -24.58 -17.33 -5.26
C GLY A 83 -25.36 -16.73 -4.07
N GLY A 84 -24.88 -16.92 -2.83
CA GLY A 84 -25.59 -16.52 -1.62
C GLY A 84 -25.21 -15.14 -1.08
N SER A 85 -24.25 -14.44 -1.70
CA SER A 85 -23.82 -13.11 -1.23
C SER A 85 -24.79 -12.03 -1.69
N LYS A 86 -25.20 -11.15 -0.78
CA LYS A 86 -25.95 -9.92 -1.09
C LYS A 86 -25.02 -8.71 -1.15
N LEU A 87 -23.96 -8.71 -0.36
CA LEU A 87 -22.91 -7.68 -0.37
C LEU A 87 -21.52 -8.33 -0.30
N ILE A 88 -20.63 -7.93 -1.20
CA ILE A 88 -19.18 -8.11 -1.05
C ILE A 88 -18.56 -6.79 -0.59
N LEU A 89 -18.01 -6.77 0.62
CA LEU A 89 -17.21 -5.66 1.13
C LEU A 89 -15.73 -5.99 0.96
N GLY A 90 -15.17 -5.57 -0.17
CA GLY A 90 -13.80 -5.90 -0.54
C GLY A 90 -12.78 -4.92 0.02
N CYS A 91 -12.19 -5.20 1.18
CA CYS A 91 -11.13 -4.37 1.75
C CYS A 91 -9.79 -4.51 1.00
N ASP A 92 -9.64 -5.60 0.23
CA ASP A 92 -8.53 -5.84 -0.69
C ASP A 92 -9.06 -6.47 -2.00
N ILE A 93 -8.67 -5.91 -3.14
CA ILE A 93 -9.16 -6.36 -4.45
C ILE A 93 -8.65 -7.74 -4.84
N VAL A 94 -7.43 -8.13 -4.45
CA VAL A 94 -6.86 -9.44 -4.78
C VAL A 94 -7.66 -10.54 -4.10
N VAL A 95 -7.99 -10.35 -2.82
CA VAL A 95 -8.83 -11.30 -2.08
C VAL A 95 -10.28 -11.26 -2.57
N ALA A 96 -10.83 -10.08 -2.88
CA ALA A 96 -12.17 -9.95 -3.43
C ALA A 96 -12.36 -10.68 -4.78
N SER A 97 -11.33 -10.75 -5.60
CA SER A 97 -11.35 -11.49 -6.88
C SER A 97 -11.00 -12.98 -6.75
N GLY A 98 -10.82 -13.49 -5.52
CA GLY A 98 -10.50 -14.90 -5.28
C GLY A 98 -11.65 -15.84 -5.65
N ALA A 99 -11.32 -17.08 -6.06
CA ALA A 99 -12.30 -18.02 -6.61
C ALA A 99 -13.50 -18.30 -5.68
N ASP A 100 -13.24 -18.41 -4.37
CA ASP A 100 -14.28 -18.61 -3.36
C ASP A 100 -15.27 -17.42 -3.31
N VAL A 101 -14.75 -16.19 -3.38
CA VAL A 101 -15.55 -14.97 -3.38
C VAL A 101 -16.34 -14.87 -4.67
N MET A 102 -15.69 -15.09 -5.82
CA MET A 102 -16.34 -15.11 -7.12
C MET A 102 -17.48 -16.13 -7.18
N SER A 103 -17.32 -17.31 -6.58
CA SER A 103 -18.38 -18.32 -6.52
C SER A 103 -19.61 -17.88 -5.71
N SER A 104 -19.47 -16.92 -4.80
CA SER A 104 -20.57 -16.41 -3.98
C SER A 104 -21.42 -15.35 -4.69
N ILE A 105 -20.97 -14.85 -5.85
CA ILE A 105 -21.64 -13.81 -6.63
C ILE A 105 -22.89 -14.38 -7.30
N ASN A 106 -23.95 -13.57 -7.29
CA ASN A 106 -25.16 -13.77 -8.06
C ASN A 106 -25.44 -12.48 -8.84
N GLU A 107 -25.33 -12.56 -10.17
CA GLU A 107 -25.44 -11.43 -11.08
C GLU A 107 -26.79 -10.72 -10.91
N GLY A 108 -26.78 -9.38 -10.83
CA GLY A 108 -27.98 -8.57 -10.59
C GLY A 108 -28.55 -8.63 -9.17
N VAL A 109 -27.95 -9.42 -8.27
CA VAL A 109 -28.36 -9.54 -6.86
C VAL A 109 -27.26 -9.08 -5.90
N THR A 110 -26.02 -9.53 -6.13
CA THR A 110 -24.89 -9.18 -5.27
C THR A 110 -24.40 -7.77 -5.58
N GLY A 111 -24.44 -6.86 -4.60
CA GLY A 111 -23.71 -5.61 -4.65
C GLY A 111 -22.26 -5.79 -4.18
N ALA A 112 -21.34 -4.96 -4.66
CA ALA A 112 -19.97 -4.93 -4.15
C ALA A 112 -19.46 -3.51 -3.99
N VAL A 113 -18.76 -3.28 -2.88
CA VAL A 113 -17.94 -2.09 -2.65
C VAL A 113 -16.53 -2.57 -2.39
N VAL A 114 -15.62 -2.24 -3.31
CA VAL A 114 -14.26 -2.81 -3.33
C VAL A 114 -13.22 -1.70 -3.32
N ASN A 115 -12.24 -1.84 -2.43
CA ASN A 115 -11.03 -1.03 -2.43
C ASN A 115 -10.16 -1.40 -3.63
N SER A 116 -10.04 -0.51 -4.60
CA SER A 116 -9.21 -0.73 -5.78
C SER A 116 -7.71 -0.57 -5.53
N HIS A 117 -7.30 -0.18 -4.32
CA HIS A 117 -5.90 -0.13 -3.95
C HIS A 117 -5.33 -1.55 -3.82
N VAL A 118 -4.39 -1.89 -4.71
CA VAL A 118 -3.62 -3.13 -4.61
C VAL A 118 -2.52 -2.92 -3.56
N VAL A 119 -2.59 -3.65 -2.45
CA VAL A 119 -1.50 -3.66 -1.47
C VAL A 119 -0.38 -4.55 -2.00
N PRO A 120 0.85 -4.04 -2.23
CA PRO A 120 1.96 -4.88 -2.65
C PRO A 120 2.33 -5.84 -1.50
N THR A 121 2.05 -7.13 -1.64
CA THR A 121 2.54 -8.15 -0.69
C THR A 121 4.05 -8.34 -0.86
N ALA A 122 4.73 -9.04 0.07
CA ALA A 122 6.17 -9.31 -0.03
C ALA A 122 6.60 -9.99 -1.35
N GLN A 123 5.65 -10.64 -2.04
CA GLN A 123 5.84 -11.27 -3.35
C GLN A 123 5.82 -10.26 -4.51
N PHE A 124 5.16 -9.09 -4.36
CA PHE A 124 5.15 -8.00 -5.34
C PHE A 124 6.46 -7.21 -5.39
N LEU A 125 7.30 -7.27 -4.35
CA LEU A 125 8.61 -6.57 -4.34
C LEU A 125 9.64 -7.22 -5.29
N ALA A 126 9.34 -8.40 -5.84
CA ALA A 126 10.23 -9.13 -6.75
C ALA A 126 9.91 -8.89 -8.24
N ASP A 127 8.75 -8.34 -8.60
CA ASP A 127 8.28 -8.28 -9.98
C ASP A 127 7.51 -6.97 -10.28
N GLN A 128 8.09 -6.10 -11.13
CA GLN A 128 7.56 -4.75 -11.41
C GLN A 128 6.42 -4.74 -12.45
N ASP A 129 6.20 -5.83 -13.19
CA ASP A 129 5.18 -5.92 -14.25
C ASP A 129 3.74 -6.11 -13.71
N MET A 130 3.58 -6.29 -12.40
CA MET A 130 2.29 -6.61 -11.77
C MET A 130 1.37 -5.41 -11.49
N GLU A 131 1.77 -4.16 -11.75
CA GLU A 131 0.83 -3.01 -11.71
C GLU A 131 -0.34 -3.20 -12.70
N MET A 132 -0.14 -3.94 -13.81
CA MET A 132 -1.20 -4.33 -14.75
C MET A 132 -2.20 -5.37 -14.19
N ALA A 133 -1.92 -5.99 -13.04
CA ALA A 133 -2.83 -6.98 -12.45
C ALA A 133 -4.07 -6.32 -11.83
N GLY A 134 -3.96 -5.11 -11.29
CA GLY A 134 -5.08 -4.41 -10.62
C GLY A 134 -6.26 -4.11 -11.56
N ASP A 135 -5.97 -3.58 -12.75
CA ASP A 135 -6.99 -3.23 -13.75
C ASP A 135 -7.72 -4.47 -14.30
N ASN A 136 -7.00 -5.58 -14.44
CA ASN A 136 -7.58 -6.87 -14.80
C ASN A 136 -8.54 -7.39 -13.72
N LEU A 137 -8.20 -7.23 -12.43
CA LEU A 137 -9.05 -7.67 -11.32
C LEU A 137 -10.32 -6.83 -11.19
N VAL A 138 -10.22 -5.50 -11.41
CA VAL A 138 -11.40 -4.62 -11.48
C VAL A 138 -12.33 -5.07 -12.60
N THR A 139 -11.78 -5.33 -13.78
CA THR A 139 -12.55 -5.77 -14.95
C THR A 139 -13.24 -7.11 -14.67
N GLN A 140 -12.53 -8.09 -14.12
CA GLN A 140 -13.08 -9.40 -13.76
C GLN A 140 -14.27 -9.29 -12.79
N LEU A 141 -14.15 -8.48 -11.73
CA LEU A 141 -15.24 -8.28 -10.77
C LEU A 141 -16.43 -7.54 -11.39
N ARG A 142 -16.16 -6.52 -12.21
CA ARG A 142 -17.20 -5.76 -12.92
C ARG A 142 -17.98 -6.65 -13.88
N ASP A 143 -17.31 -7.55 -14.60
CA ASP A 143 -17.94 -8.49 -15.53
C ASP A 143 -18.84 -9.50 -14.81
N ALA A 144 -18.47 -9.93 -13.59
CA ALA A 144 -19.26 -10.89 -12.82
C ALA A 144 -20.45 -10.27 -12.06
N LEU A 145 -20.35 -9.00 -11.66
CA LEU A 145 -21.37 -8.30 -10.86
C LEU A 145 -22.31 -7.45 -11.73
N GLY A 146 -21.83 -6.97 -12.87
CA GLY A 146 -22.46 -5.91 -13.65
C GLY A 146 -22.03 -4.50 -13.19
N PRO A 147 -22.14 -3.50 -14.08
CA PRO A 147 -21.66 -2.13 -13.81
C PRO A 147 -22.44 -1.43 -12.68
N ASP A 148 -23.74 -1.70 -12.55
CA ASP A 148 -24.59 -1.01 -11.56
C ASP A 148 -24.43 -1.56 -10.12
N HIS A 149 -23.84 -2.75 -9.99
CA HIS A 149 -23.65 -3.45 -8.73
C HIS A 149 -22.17 -3.48 -8.27
N SER A 150 -21.26 -2.86 -9.02
CA SER A 150 -19.82 -2.90 -8.73
C SER A 150 -19.23 -1.51 -8.53
N HIS A 151 -19.01 -1.15 -7.26
CA HIS A 151 -18.48 0.17 -6.87
C HIS A 151 -17.02 0.02 -6.43
N PHE A 152 -16.12 0.59 -7.22
CA PHE A 152 -14.68 0.56 -6.94
C PHE A 152 -14.22 1.93 -6.47
N VAL A 153 -13.57 1.98 -5.32
CA VAL A 153 -13.05 3.21 -4.74
C VAL A 153 -11.63 2.98 -4.25
N ASN A 154 -10.72 3.91 -4.49
CA ASN A 154 -9.39 3.84 -3.87
C ASN A 154 -9.48 4.35 -2.42
N ALA A 155 -10.18 3.58 -1.59
CA ALA A 155 -10.50 3.94 -0.22
C ALA A 155 -9.25 4.13 0.63
N THR A 156 -8.18 3.36 0.39
CA THR A 156 -6.91 3.55 1.10
C THR A 156 -6.31 4.91 0.84
N LYS A 157 -6.27 5.35 -0.42
CA LYS A 157 -5.74 6.65 -0.81
C LYS A 157 -6.60 7.80 -0.25
N LEU A 158 -7.92 7.68 -0.32
CA LEU A 158 -8.85 8.70 0.21
C LEU A 158 -8.81 8.78 1.73
N ALA A 159 -8.90 7.64 2.42
CA ALA A 159 -8.85 7.58 3.89
C ALA A 159 -7.53 8.11 4.42
N THR A 160 -6.39 7.73 3.82
CA THR A 160 -5.07 8.24 4.24
C THR A 160 -4.97 9.75 4.05
N ALA A 161 -5.46 10.29 2.93
CA ALA A 161 -5.41 11.73 2.67
C ALA A 161 -6.34 12.54 3.59
N LEU A 162 -7.54 12.02 3.88
CA LEU A 162 -8.57 12.75 4.64
C LEU A 162 -8.47 12.57 6.16
N LEU A 163 -7.90 11.45 6.60
CA LEU A 163 -7.93 11.01 8.01
C LEU A 163 -6.52 10.72 8.56
N GLY A 164 -5.47 10.81 7.73
CA GLY A 164 -4.08 10.65 8.13
C GLY A 164 -3.62 9.19 8.30
N ASP A 165 -4.53 8.21 8.22
CA ASP A 165 -4.20 6.79 8.40
C ASP A 165 -5.05 5.87 7.51
N SER A 166 -4.38 4.88 6.94
CA SER A 166 -4.97 3.76 6.19
C SER A 166 -5.88 2.86 7.03
N ILE A 167 -5.76 2.82 8.37
CA ILE A 167 -6.62 2.03 9.25
C ILE A 167 -8.11 2.40 9.06
N ALA A 168 -8.40 3.65 8.70
CA ALA A 168 -9.75 4.13 8.45
C ALA A 168 -10.40 3.57 7.16
N THR A 169 -9.63 2.88 6.29
CA THR A 169 -10.09 2.37 4.99
C THR A 169 -11.33 1.50 5.11
N ASN A 170 -11.37 0.57 6.06
CA ASN A 170 -12.46 -0.40 6.12
C ASN A 170 -13.78 0.25 6.57
N LEU A 171 -13.74 1.21 7.50
CA LEU A 171 -14.94 1.97 7.86
C LEU A 171 -15.37 2.95 6.77
N PHE A 172 -14.42 3.50 6.02
CA PHE A 172 -14.75 4.27 4.83
C PHE A 172 -15.53 3.40 3.83
N LEU A 173 -15.04 2.20 3.49
CA LEU A 173 -15.77 1.27 2.62
C LEU A 173 -17.14 0.89 3.18
N LEU A 174 -17.23 0.65 4.50
CA LEU A 174 -18.50 0.35 5.16
C LEU A 174 -19.50 1.51 5.00
N GLY A 175 -19.03 2.76 5.13
CA GLY A 175 -19.83 3.96 4.89
C GLY A 175 -20.30 4.08 3.44
N THR A 176 -19.43 3.77 2.48
CA THR A 176 -19.77 3.71 1.06
C THR A 176 -20.85 2.65 0.81
N ALA A 177 -20.69 1.44 1.33
CA ALA A 177 -21.68 0.36 1.22
C ALA A 177 -23.02 0.69 1.89
N PHE A 178 -22.99 1.34 3.05
CA PHE A 178 -24.20 1.85 3.70
C PHE A 178 -24.95 2.80 2.77
N GLN A 179 -24.27 3.81 2.23
CA GLN A 179 -24.89 4.86 1.43
C GLN A 179 -25.42 4.37 0.08
N HIS A 180 -24.88 3.29 -0.48
CA HIS A 180 -25.46 2.60 -1.65
C HIS A 180 -26.67 1.72 -1.31
N GLY A 181 -27.07 1.60 -0.04
CA GLY A 181 -28.20 0.78 0.37
C GLY A 181 -27.90 -0.72 0.39
N TYR A 182 -26.65 -1.12 0.65
CA TYR A 182 -26.25 -2.53 0.67
C TYR A 182 -26.19 -3.15 2.07
N LEU A 183 -26.63 -2.45 3.10
CA LEU A 183 -26.59 -2.94 4.48
C LEU A 183 -27.99 -2.92 5.11
N PRO A 184 -28.50 -4.06 5.64
CA PRO A 184 -29.81 -4.13 6.31
C PRO A 184 -29.73 -3.61 7.77
N LEU A 185 -28.96 -2.53 7.99
CA LEU A 185 -28.65 -1.97 9.29
C LEU A 185 -28.89 -0.46 9.29
N SER A 186 -29.41 0.09 10.39
CA SER A 186 -29.65 1.53 10.51
C SER A 186 -28.34 2.30 10.79
N LEU A 187 -28.35 3.60 10.49
CA LEU A 187 -27.22 4.47 10.77
C LEU A 187 -26.88 4.45 12.27
N GLU A 188 -27.90 4.56 13.11
CA GLU A 188 -27.78 4.63 14.57
C GLU A 188 -27.18 3.35 15.13
N ALA A 189 -27.53 2.19 14.56
CA ALA A 189 -26.99 0.90 14.97
C ALA A 189 -25.50 0.76 14.62
N ILE A 190 -25.09 1.21 13.43
CA ILE A 190 -23.68 1.20 13.02
C ILE A 190 -22.87 2.18 13.88
N GLU A 191 -23.37 3.41 14.08
CA GLU A 191 -22.70 4.40 14.92
C GLU A 191 -22.63 3.96 16.39
N GLY A 192 -23.70 3.35 16.92
CA GLY A 192 -23.70 2.78 18.26
C GLY A 192 -22.73 1.61 18.42
N ALA A 193 -22.58 0.76 17.39
CA ALA A 193 -21.57 -0.30 17.40
C ALA A 193 -20.13 0.26 17.43
N ILE A 194 -19.87 1.38 16.73
CA ILE A 194 -18.59 2.09 16.80
C ILE A 194 -18.35 2.64 18.21
N GLU A 195 -19.36 3.22 18.85
CA GLU A 195 -19.26 3.73 20.23
C GLU A 195 -18.95 2.62 21.24
N ILE A 196 -19.65 1.48 21.13
CA ILE A 196 -19.45 0.32 22.03
C ILE A 196 -18.06 -0.28 21.87
N ASN A 197 -17.50 -0.29 20.65
CA ASN A 197 -16.13 -0.75 20.42
C ASN A 197 -15.12 0.08 21.22
N GLY A 198 -15.38 1.38 21.42
CA GLY A 198 -14.62 2.26 22.30
C GLY A 198 -13.24 2.69 21.78
N VAL A 199 -12.80 2.17 20.62
CA VAL A 199 -11.52 2.52 20.00
C VAL A 199 -11.72 3.67 19.01
N ALA A 200 -11.01 4.78 19.24
CA ALA A 200 -10.94 5.94 18.33
C ALA A 200 -12.32 6.36 17.76
N VAL A 201 -13.35 6.37 18.62
CA VAL A 201 -14.78 6.48 18.24
C VAL A 201 -15.04 7.61 17.24
N GLU A 202 -14.58 8.83 17.55
CA GLU A 202 -14.78 9.99 16.68
C GLU A 202 -14.09 9.86 15.31
N ALA A 203 -12.89 9.29 15.28
CA ALA A 203 -12.16 9.05 14.03
C ALA A 203 -12.87 8.00 13.17
N ASN A 204 -13.38 6.94 13.80
CA ASN A 204 -14.11 5.87 13.15
C ASN A 204 -15.47 6.35 12.60
N LYS A 205 -16.24 7.12 13.37
CA LYS A 205 -17.46 7.77 12.88
C LYS A 205 -17.19 8.70 11.70
N ARG A 206 -16.10 9.48 11.78
CA ARG A 206 -15.69 10.36 10.68
C ARG A 206 -15.29 9.58 9.43
N ALA A 207 -14.57 8.47 9.58
CA ALA A 207 -14.22 7.58 8.47
C ALA A 207 -15.46 7.04 7.76
N PHE A 208 -16.42 6.54 8.54
CA PHE A 208 -17.71 6.08 8.04
C PHE A 208 -18.50 7.21 7.32
N ALA A 209 -18.56 8.40 7.90
CA ALA A 209 -19.24 9.55 7.30
C ALA A 209 -18.59 10.02 5.98
N TRP A 210 -17.25 9.99 5.88
CA TRP A 210 -16.54 10.24 4.63
C TRP A 210 -16.85 9.19 3.57
N GLY A 211 -16.89 7.92 3.97
CA GLY A 211 -17.31 6.82 3.10
C GLY A 211 -18.70 7.03 2.50
N ARG A 212 -19.66 7.48 3.34
CA ARG A 212 -21.00 7.85 2.88
C ARG A 212 -20.96 9.02 1.90
N LEU A 213 -20.22 10.08 2.20
CA LEU A 213 -20.09 11.21 1.28
C LEU A 213 -19.46 10.78 -0.06
N ALA A 214 -18.50 9.86 -0.06
CA ALA A 214 -17.86 9.36 -1.27
C ALA A 214 -18.80 8.57 -2.19
N ALA A 215 -19.81 7.89 -1.64
CA ALA A 215 -20.86 7.25 -2.43
C ALA A 215 -21.88 8.27 -2.99
N HIS A 216 -22.15 9.34 -2.25
CA HIS A 216 -23.13 10.35 -2.63
C HIS A 216 -22.60 11.41 -3.60
N ASP A 217 -21.39 11.92 -3.33
CA ASP A 217 -20.68 12.92 -4.12
C ASP A 217 -19.17 12.60 -4.15
N PRO A 218 -18.75 11.65 -5.00
CA PRO A 218 -17.35 11.28 -5.14
C PRO A 218 -16.46 12.47 -5.53
N ALA A 219 -16.96 13.37 -6.39
CA ALA A 219 -16.21 14.51 -6.91
C ALA A 219 -15.87 15.54 -5.82
N ALA A 220 -16.80 15.80 -4.89
CA ALA A 220 -16.52 16.65 -3.74
C ALA A 220 -15.45 16.05 -2.82
N VAL A 221 -15.51 14.73 -2.57
CA VAL A 221 -14.49 14.04 -1.76
C VAL A 221 -13.12 14.11 -2.44
N GLU A 222 -13.05 13.84 -3.74
CA GLU A 222 -11.80 13.95 -4.50
C GLU A 222 -11.24 15.37 -4.50
N THR A 223 -12.10 16.39 -4.62
CA THR A 223 -11.68 17.80 -4.57
C THR A 223 -11.03 18.14 -3.22
N ILE A 224 -11.59 17.64 -2.12
CA ILE A 224 -11.06 17.87 -0.77
C ILE A 224 -9.79 17.03 -0.51
N ALA A 225 -9.77 15.79 -0.97
CA ALA A 225 -8.65 14.87 -0.75
C ALA A 225 -7.43 15.20 -1.62
N SER A 226 -7.63 15.65 -2.86
CA SER A 226 -6.56 15.94 -3.83
C SER A 226 -5.40 16.81 -3.31
N PRO A 227 -5.64 17.95 -2.62
CA PRO A 227 -4.56 18.75 -2.06
C PRO A 227 -3.86 18.11 -0.85
N LEU A 228 -4.52 17.17 -0.16
CA LEU A 228 -4.00 16.48 1.02
C LEU A 228 -3.25 15.19 0.66
N MET A 229 -3.50 14.65 -0.52
CA MET A 229 -2.77 13.49 -1.01
C MET A 229 -1.29 13.86 -1.14
N PRO A 230 -0.36 12.98 -0.70
CA PRO A 230 1.04 13.20 -0.97
C PRO A 230 1.16 13.40 -2.48
N ARG A 231 1.62 14.59 -2.86
CA ARG A 231 2.04 14.89 -4.23
C ARG A 231 3.05 13.81 -4.53
N ARG A 232 2.66 12.75 -5.25
CA ARG A 232 3.61 11.82 -5.87
C ARG A 232 4.61 12.75 -6.51
N GLU A 233 5.87 12.73 -6.05
CA GLU A 233 6.92 13.63 -6.54
C GLU A 233 6.84 13.59 -8.06
N GLN A 234 6.18 14.62 -8.59
CA GLN A 234 5.86 14.86 -9.98
C GLN A 234 5.01 13.76 -10.66
N SER A 235 4.00 14.22 -11.42
CA SER A 235 3.75 13.64 -12.73
C SER A 235 5.08 13.21 -13.33
N VAL A 236 5.20 11.98 -13.81
CA VAL A 236 6.32 11.65 -14.69
C VAL A 236 6.14 12.56 -15.91
N GLU A 237 6.62 13.80 -15.83
CA GLU A 237 7.17 14.45 -17.00
C GLU A 237 8.13 13.40 -17.52
N THR A 238 7.84 12.87 -18.71
CA THR A 238 8.72 11.93 -19.37
C THR A 238 10.03 12.68 -19.56
N LEU A 239 10.91 12.58 -18.56
CA LEU A 239 12.20 13.23 -18.57
C LEU A 239 12.87 12.71 -19.83
N THR A 240 13.43 13.61 -20.62
CA THR A 240 14.31 13.17 -21.69
C THR A 240 15.45 12.37 -21.06
N LEU A 241 16.05 11.46 -21.83
CA LEU A 241 17.16 10.63 -21.35
C LEU A 241 18.26 11.48 -20.69
N GLU A 242 18.58 12.65 -21.27
CA GLU A 242 19.52 13.64 -20.72
C GLU A 242 19.11 14.21 -19.37
N GLN A 243 17.82 14.51 -19.19
CA GLN A 243 17.30 15.01 -17.93
C GLN A 243 17.35 13.92 -16.84
N ASP A 244 17.05 12.67 -17.19
CA ASP A 244 17.14 11.56 -16.22
C ASP A 244 18.59 11.30 -15.80
N ILE A 245 19.52 11.30 -16.77
CA ILE A 245 20.96 11.19 -16.50
C ILE A 245 21.42 12.32 -15.58
N THR A 246 21.09 13.57 -15.91
CA THR A 246 21.49 14.75 -15.11
C THR A 246 20.95 14.66 -13.68
N ARG A 247 19.68 14.27 -13.53
CA ARG A 247 19.05 14.09 -12.22
C ARG A 247 19.79 13.04 -11.38
N ARG A 248 20.16 11.91 -11.99
CA ARG A 248 20.90 10.82 -11.33
C ARG A 248 22.32 11.21 -10.97
N VAL A 249 23.02 11.95 -11.82
CA VAL A 249 24.35 12.52 -11.53
C VAL A 249 24.30 13.45 -10.33
N ASN A 250 23.31 14.35 -10.27
CA ASN A 250 23.11 15.24 -9.13
C ASN A 250 22.83 14.45 -7.86
N TYR A 251 21.92 13.46 -7.93
CA TYR A 251 21.61 12.60 -6.79
C TYR A 251 22.86 11.83 -6.31
N LEU A 252 23.65 11.23 -7.20
CA LEU A 252 24.85 10.49 -6.81
C LEU A 252 25.95 11.39 -6.25
N THR A 253 25.98 12.66 -6.67
CA THR A 253 26.87 13.69 -6.11
C THR A 253 26.50 13.98 -4.66
N ASP A 254 25.21 14.15 -4.39
CA ASP A 254 24.69 14.36 -3.03
C ASP A 254 24.81 13.09 -2.16
N TYR A 255 24.59 11.92 -2.76
CA TYR A 255 24.69 10.61 -2.13
C TYR A 255 26.12 10.35 -1.63
N GLN A 256 27.14 10.56 -2.46
CA GLN A 256 28.54 10.34 -2.11
C GLN A 256 29.36 11.59 -2.43
N ASN A 257 29.73 11.79 -3.69
CA ASN A 257 30.50 12.94 -4.19
C ASN A 257 30.55 12.96 -5.74
N ALA A 258 31.15 14.00 -6.30
CA ALA A 258 31.29 14.18 -7.75
C ALA A 258 32.16 13.11 -8.44
N ALA A 259 33.09 12.45 -7.74
CA ALA A 259 33.87 11.35 -8.33
C ALA A 259 33.00 10.10 -8.51
N TYR A 260 32.11 9.81 -7.55
CA TYR A 260 31.16 8.71 -7.61
C TYR A 260 30.12 8.93 -8.72
N ALA A 261 29.59 10.15 -8.84
CA ALA A 261 28.69 10.50 -9.94
C ALA A 261 29.36 10.44 -11.32
N ARG A 262 30.65 10.79 -11.42
CA ARG A 262 31.42 10.63 -12.67
C ARG A 262 31.57 9.18 -13.08
N ARG A 263 31.76 8.24 -12.14
CA ARG A 263 31.79 6.79 -12.45
C ARG A 263 30.49 6.34 -13.13
N TYR A 264 29.34 6.77 -12.61
CA TYR A 264 28.04 6.55 -13.24
C TYR A 264 27.97 7.12 -14.66
N GLN A 265 28.30 8.41 -14.81
CA GLN A 265 28.25 9.10 -16.09
C GLN A 265 29.14 8.43 -17.14
N SER A 266 30.38 8.06 -16.77
CA SER A 266 31.33 7.44 -17.70
C SER A 266 30.87 6.08 -18.22
N LEU A 267 30.20 5.26 -17.41
CA LEU A 267 29.66 3.99 -17.89
C LEU A 267 28.50 4.22 -18.86
N VAL A 268 27.57 5.12 -18.51
CA VAL A 268 26.43 5.49 -19.36
C VAL A 268 26.91 6.05 -20.70
N ASP A 269 27.91 6.93 -20.70
CA ASP A 269 28.47 7.50 -21.92
C ASP A 269 29.15 6.44 -22.81
N THR A 270 29.84 5.48 -22.20
CA THR A 270 30.49 4.37 -22.91
C THR A 270 29.44 3.49 -23.59
N VAL A 271 28.41 3.06 -22.85
CA VAL A 271 27.31 2.25 -23.37
C VAL A 271 26.60 2.96 -24.52
N ARG A 272 26.26 4.24 -24.31
CA ARG A 272 25.59 5.05 -25.31
C ARG A 272 26.40 5.19 -26.60
N ALA A 273 27.70 5.44 -26.48
CA ALA A 273 28.57 5.54 -27.65
C ALA A 273 28.64 4.21 -28.42
N THR A 274 28.78 3.07 -27.72
CA THR A 274 28.83 1.75 -28.34
C THR A 274 27.49 1.33 -28.95
N GLU A 275 26.37 1.60 -28.29
CA GLU A 275 25.03 1.33 -28.83
C GLU A 275 24.76 2.16 -30.09
N GLN A 276 25.13 3.45 -30.10
CA GLN A 276 24.98 4.29 -31.30
C GLN A 276 25.86 3.82 -32.46
N GLU A 277 27.04 3.28 -32.19
CA GLU A 277 27.94 2.74 -33.22
C GLU A 277 27.43 1.42 -33.81
N LYS A 278 26.98 0.50 -32.95
CA LYS A 278 26.69 -0.89 -33.33
C LYS A 278 25.21 -1.18 -33.62
N ALA A 279 24.31 -0.40 -33.05
CA ALA A 279 22.85 -0.55 -33.15
C ALA A 279 22.18 0.83 -33.36
N PRO A 280 22.50 1.54 -34.46
CA PRO A 280 22.03 2.91 -34.68
C PRO A 280 20.49 3.00 -34.71
N GLY A 281 19.94 3.92 -33.92
CA GLY A 281 18.48 4.14 -33.82
C GLY A 281 17.81 3.42 -32.66
N LEU A 282 18.54 2.55 -31.94
CA LEU A 282 18.09 1.93 -30.69
C LEU A 282 18.73 2.64 -29.49
N ASN A 283 17.98 2.74 -28.39
CA ASN A 283 18.44 3.33 -27.11
C ASN A 283 18.11 2.43 -25.90
N GLY A 284 17.60 1.21 -26.14
CA GLY A 284 17.05 0.36 -25.09
C GLY A 284 18.10 -0.08 -24.07
N LEU A 285 19.33 -0.34 -24.52
CA LEU A 285 20.43 -0.71 -23.63
C LEU A 285 20.85 0.49 -22.79
N THR A 286 21.01 1.67 -23.39
CA THR A 286 21.34 2.90 -22.65
C THR A 286 20.28 3.21 -21.60
N GLU A 287 18.99 3.15 -21.95
CA GLU A 287 17.88 3.38 -21.01
C GLU A 287 17.90 2.38 -19.85
N ALA A 288 18.13 1.09 -20.13
CA ALA A 288 18.24 0.06 -19.11
C ALA A 288 19.44 0.33 -18.17
N VAL A 289 20.60 0.73 -18.71
CA VAL A 289 21.79 1.02 -17.90
C VAL A 289 21.58 2.24 -17.02
N VAL A 290 20.98 3.31 -17.55
CA VAL A 290 20.65 4.53 -16.80
C VAL A 290 19.84 4.20 -15.55
N GLN A 291 18.87 3.28 -15.67
CA GLN A 291 18.04 2.87 -14.54
C GLN A 291 18.75 1.90 -13.60
N ASN A 292 19.28 0.80 -14.13
CA ASN A 292 19.76 -0.32 -13.32
C ASN A 292 21.10 -0.01 -12.64
N PHE A 293 22.02 0.67 -13.32
CA PHE A 293 23.29 1.03 -12.71
C PHE A 293 23.11 2.01 -11.56
N PHE A 294 22.22 2.99 -11.72
CA PHE A 294 21.87 3.90 -10.65
C PHE A 294 21.31 3.17 -9.43
N ARG A 295 20.41 2.18 -9.62
CA ARG A 295 19.84 1.38 -8.52
C ARG A 295 20.94 0.66 -7.73
N LEU A 296 21.94 0.09 -8.41
CA LEU A 296 23.08 -0.56 -7.78
C LEU A 296 23.98 0.44 -7.03
N MET A 297 24.19 1.64 -7.59
CA MET A 297 25.06 2.64 -6.99
C MET A 297 24.43 3.40 -5.82
N ALA A 298 23.09 3.52 -5.79
CA ALA A 298 22.32 4.29 -4.80
C ALA A 298 21.62 3.39 -3.77
N TYR A 299 22.30 2.35 -3.27
CA TYR A 299 21.76 1.51 -2.21
C TYR A 299 21.58 2.28 -0.90
N LYS A 300 20.52 1.94 -0.15
CA LYS A 300 20.14 2.62 1.10
C LYS A 300 20.95 2.09 2.28
N ASP A 301 22.13 2.66 2.45
CA ASP A 301 22.94 2.43 3.63
C ASP A 301 22.63 3.38 4.78
N GLU A 302 23.32 3.20 5.90
CA GLU A 302 23.10 3.95 7.12
C GLU A 302 23.34 5.46 6.90
N TYR A 303 24.31 5.81 6.06
CA TYR A 303 24.62 7.20 5.70
C TYR A 303 23.52 7.82 4.85
N GLU A 304 23.00 7.09 3.87
CA GLU A 304 21.93 7.57 2.99
C GLU A 304 20.60 7.68 3.74
N VAL A 305 20.26 6.69 4.56
CA VAL A 305 19.08 6.79 5.43
C VAL A 305 19.18 8.03 6.31
N ALA A 306 20.34 8.27 6.93
CA ALA A 306 20.54 9.47 7.74
C ALA A 306 20.37 10.76 6.94
N ARG A 307 20.83 10.81 5.68
CA ARG A 307 20.62 11.94 4.76
C ARG A 307 19.13 12.17 4.48
N LEU A 308 18.38 11.12 4.16
CA LEU A 308 16.94 11.20 3.86
C LEU A 308 16.10 11.66 5.06
N TYR A 309 16.53 11.37 6.29
CA TYR A 309 15.86 11.89 7.50
C TYR A 309 16.18 13.37 7.77
N THR A 310 17.20 13.94 7.13
CA THR A 310 17.77 15.24 7.49
C THR A 310 17.81 16.24 6.35
N ASP A 311 17.42 15.84 5.14
CA ASP A 311 17.32 16.70 3.96
C ASP A 311 16.09 17.63 3.98
N GLY A 312 15.27 17.55 5.04
CA GLY A 312 14.09 18.38 5.27
C GLY A 312 12.79 17.78 4.74
N ARG A 313 12.85 16.96 3.68
CA ARG A 313 11.65 16.39 3.03
C ARG A 313 10.88 15.48 3.97
N PHE A 314 11.58 14.68 4.77
CA PHE A 314 10.94 13.83 5.77
C PHE A 314 10.14 14.64 6.79
N MET A 315 10.71 15.70 7.36
CA MET A 315 10.01 16.54 8.33
C MET A 315 8.87 17.33 7.70
N GLU A 316 9.01 17.75 6.44
CA GLU A 316 7.92 18.38 5.68
C GLU A 316 6.74 17.41 5.52
N GLN A 317 6.99 16.16 5.14
CA GLN A 317 5.96 15.11 5.06
C GLN A 317 5.29 14.86 6.41
N VAL A 318 6.07 14.78 7.50
CA VAL A 318 5.51 14.61 8.85
C VAL A 318 4.62 15.79 9.23
N ASN A 319 5.07 17.03 8.99
CA ASN A 319 4.29 18.24 9.30
C ASN A 319 3.03 18.38 8.42
N GLN A 320 3.02 17.81 7.22
CA GLN A 320 1.83 17.75 6.37
C GLN A 320 0.80 16.74 6.87
N GLN A 321 1.25 15.64 7.49
CA GLN A 321 0.38 14.54 7.92
C GLN A 321 -0.15 14.71 9.35
N PHE A 322 0.61 15.37 10.23
CA PHE A 322 0.29 15.48 11.65
C PHE A 322 0.21 16.95 12.10
N GLU A 323 -0.90 17.32 12.73
CA GLU A 323 -1.09 18.63 13.37
C GLU A 323 -0.71 18.58 14.87
N GLY A 324 -0.20 19.69 15.41
CA GLY A 324 0.08 19.83 16.85
C GLY A 324 1.48 19.38 17.29
N GLU A 325 1.65 19.16 18.60
CA GLU A 325 2.91 18.68 19.17
C GLU A 325 3.00 17.16 19.05
N PHE A 326 4.03 16.66 18.35
CA PHE A 326 4.27 15.22 18.18
C PHE A 326 5.73 14.86 18.52
N GLU A 327 5.93 13.62 18.96
CA GLU A 327 7.25 13.03 19.17
C GLU A 327 7.50 11.89 18.20
N LEU A 328 8.64 11.94 17.51
CA LEU A 328 9.07 10.86 16.62
C LEU A 328 9.95 9.84 17.35
N ARG A 329 9.56 8.57 17.31
CA ARG A 329 10.29 7.45 17.94
C ARG A 329 10.68 6.37 16.92
N PRO A 330 11.87 6.48 16.30
CA PRO A 330 12.32 5.53 15.29
C PRO A 330 12.51 4.12 15.85
N HIS A 331 12.03 3.12 15.12
CA HIS A 331 12.27 1.71 15.42
C HIS A 331 13.41 1.18 14.55
N LEU A 332 14.59 1.04 15.14
CA LEU A 332 15.82 0.70 14.43
C LEU A 332 16.39 -0.64 14.92
N ALA A 333 17.11 -1.33 14.05
CA ALA A 333 17.91 -2.49 14.40
C ALA A 333 19.39 -2.25 14.03
N PRO A 334 20.13 -1.41 14.79
CA PRO A 334 21.50 -1.05 14.43
C PRO A 334 22.38 -2.30 14.33
N PRO A 335 23.05 -2.58 13.19
CA PRO A 335 23.74 -3.85 12.95
C PRO A 335 24.78 -4.23 14.01
N LEU A 336 25.38 -3.23 14.66
CA LEU A 336 26.44 -3.41 15.65
C LEU A 336 25.94 -3.73 17.07
N ILE A 337 24.67 -3.40 17.39
CA ILE A 337 24.15 -3.44 18.77
C ILE A 337 22.86 -4.28 18.86
N ALA A 338 22.13 -4.43 17.76
CA ALA A 338 20.87 -5.14 17.75
C ALA A 338 21.06 -6.63 18.07
N ARG A 339 20.26 -7.11 19.01
CA ARG A 339 20.23 -8.54 19.36
C ARG A 339 19.64 -9.33 18.20
N ARG A 340 20.16 -10.53 17.97
CA ARG A 340 19.58 -11.48 17.03
C ARG A 340 18.51 -12.30 17.73
N HIS A 341 17.40 -12.54 17.03
CA HIS A 341 16.36 -13.44 17.50
C HIS A 341 16.91 -14.87 17.56
N PRO A 342 16.70 -15.61 18.67
CA PRO A 342 17.31 -16.92 18.88
C PRO A 342 16.86 -17.96 17.84
N GLU A 343 15.60 -17.89 17.40
CA GLU A 343 15.05 -18.88 16.45
C GLU A 343 15.23 -18.50 14.98
N THR A 344 15.20 -17.21 14.64
CA THR A 344 15.19 -16.74 13.24
C THR A 344 16.51 -16.11 12.80
N GLY A 345 17.43 -15.81 13.73
CA GLY A 345 18.72 -15.17 13.44
C GLY A 345 18.66 -13.69 13.04
N ASN A 346 17.45 -13.14 12.85
CA ASN A 346 17.20 -11.77 12.40
C ASN A 346 17.46 -10.73 13.50
N LEU A 347 17.87 -9.52 13.11
CA LEU A 347 18.07 -8.41 14.05
C LEU A 347 16.73 -7.92 14.60
N GLN A 348 16.66 -7.75 15.92
CA GLN A 348 15.47 -7.23 16.60
C GLN A 348 15.45 -5.70 16.57
N LYS A 349 14.33 -5.12 16.11
CA LYS A 349 14.09 -3.68 16.16
C LYS A 349 13.86 -3.25 17.60
N ARG A 350 14.38 -2.07 17.95
CA ARG A 350 14.19 -1.41 19.23
C ARG A 350 13.71 0.02 19.00
N GLU A 351 12.83 0.50 19.86
CA GLU A 351 12.42 1.89 19.90
C GLU A 351 13.59 2.76 20.39
N PHE A 352 13.87 3.82 19.66
CA PHE A 352 14.79 4.87 20.06
C PHE A 352 14.03 6.19 20.22
N GLY A 353 14.43 6.98 21.22
CA GLY A 353 13.82 8.30 21.43
C GLY A 353 14.20 9.34 20.37
N PRO A 354 13.58 10.53 20.39
CA PRO A 354 13.79 11.60 19.40
C PRO A 354 15.25 12.06 19.27
N TRP A 355 16.09 11.80 20.27
CA TRP A 355 17.52 12.14 20.24
C TRP A 355 18.28 11.49 19.07
N VAL A 356 17.84 10.33 18.59
CA VAL A 356 18.49 9.66 17.44
C VAL A 356 18.36 10.50 16.17
N LEU A 357 17.23 11.17 15.95
CA LEU A 357 17.05 12.06 14.81
C LEU A 357 18.04 13.24 14.83
N LYS A 358 18.45 13.68 16.04
CA LYS A 358 19.48 14.72 16.19
C LYS A 358 20.89 14.22 15.83
N LEU A 359 21.12 12.91 15.81
CA LEU A 359 22.39 12.30 15.37
C LEU A 359 22.46 12.03 13.87
N MET A 360 21.32 11.89 13.20
CA MET A 360 21.27 11.65 11.76
C MET A 360 22.07 12.68 10.94
N PRO A 361 22.08 13.99 11.23
CA PRO A 361 22.86 14.96 10.44
C PRO A 361 24.36 14.71 10.54
N LEU A 362 24.85 14.25 11.70
CA LEU A 362 26.24 13.89 11.88
C LEU A 362 26.57 12.64 11.08
N LEU A 363 25.71 11.61 11.17
CA LEU A 363 25.89 10.36 10.42
C LEU A 363 25.85 10.60 8.90
N ALA A 364 24.93 11.43 8.40
CA ALA A 364 24.85 11.79 6.98
C ALA A 364 26.16 12.44 6.47
N ARG A 365 26.82 13.28 7.28
CA ARG A 365 28.12 13.89 6.93
C ARG A 365 29.26 12.88 6.94
N MET A 366 29.13 11.76 7.66
CA MET A 366 30.11 10.68 7.69
C MET A 366 30.08 9.78 6.44
N LYS A 367 29.28 10.10 5.41
CA LYS A 367 29.28 9.41 4.10
C LYS A 367 30.67 9.26 3.46
N VAL A 368 31.62 10.14 3.80
CA VAL A 368 33.02 10.04 3.35
C VAL A 368 33.72 8.77 3.83
N LEU A 369 33.23 8.13 4.89
CA LEU A 369 33.76 6.87 5.40
C LEU A 369 33.30 5.68 4.55
N ARG A 370 32.20 5.82 3.80
CA ARG A 370 31.59 4.75 2.99
C ARG A 370 32.63 4.03 2.14
N GLY A 371 32.69 2.71 2.28
CA GLY A 371 33.59 1.84 1.54
C GLY A 371 35.07 1.92 1.96
N GLY A 372 35.43 2.82 2.86
CA GLY A 372 36.79 2.97 3.39
C GLY A 372 37.09 2.06 4.59
N PHE A 373 38.32 2.12 5.09
CA PHE A 373 38.76 1.32 6.25
C PHE A 373 37.96 1.59 7.53
N TRP A 374 37.58 2.85 7.73
CA TRP A 374 36.81 3.34 8.88
C TRP A 374 35.29 3.14 8.73
N ASP A 375 34.85 2.54 7.63
CA ASP A 375 33.46 2.13 7.46
C ASP A 375 33.17 0.92 8.36
N ILE A 376 32.58 1.18 9.52
CA ILE A 376 32.17 0.11 10.44
C ILE A 376 30.92 -0.62 9.95
N PHE A 377 30.04 0.07 9.23
CA PHE A 377 28.79 -0.50 8.71
C PHE A 377 29.06 -1.32 7.44
N GLY A 378 29.98 -0.87 6.60
CA GLY A 378 30.38 -1.52 5.36
C GLY A 378 31.03 -2.90 5.52
N ARG A 379 31.31 -3.35 6.74
CA ARG A 379 31.93 -4.65 7.03
C ARG A 379 30.94 -5.82 7.02
N THR A 380 29.64 -5.56 7.03
CA THR A 380 28.62 -6.62 6.95
C THR A 380 28.68 -7.35 5.61
N ALA A 381 28.18 -8.60 5.58
CA ALA A 381 28.15 -9.39 4.35
C ALA A 381 27.29 -8.70 3.27
N GLU A 382 26.15 -8.13 3.69
CA GLU A 382 25.23 -7.37 2.83
C GLU A 382 25.93 -6.18 2.16
N ARG A 383 26.62 -5.32 2.93
CA ARG A 383 27.31 -4.13 2.39
C ARG A 383 28.52 -4.48 1.52
N ARG A 384 29.13 -5.64 1.73
CA ARG A 384 30.18 -6.15 0.83
C ARG A 384 29.58 -6.63 -0.49
N MET A 385 28.47 -7.36 -0.41
CA MET A 385 27.74 -7.83 -1.59
C MET A 385 27.23 -6.67 -2.45
N GLU A 386 26.60 -5.65 -1.86
CA GLU A 386 26.13 -4.45 -2.60
C GLU A 386 27.26 -3.76 -3.38
N ARG A 387 28.44 -3.62 -2.77
CA ARG A 387 29.62 -3.04 -3.45
C ARG A 387 30.20 -3.95 -4.53
N GLN A 388 30.16 -5.26 -4.32
CA GLN A 388 30.59 -6.24 -5.30
C GLN A 388 29.68 -6.19 -6.53
N LEU A 389 28.36 -6.13 -6.35
CA LEU A 389 27.38 -6.07 -7.44
C LEU A 389 27.60 -4.89 -8.39
N ILE A 390 28.04 -3.73 -7.89
CA ILE A 390 28.41 -2.58 -8.75
C ILE A 390 29.56 -2.97 -9.70
N THR A 391 30.55 -3.68 -9.18
CA THR A 391 31.75 -4.08 -9.94
C THR A 391 31.43 -5.22 -10.91
N ASP A 392 30.63 -6.20 -10.46
CA ASP A 392 30.19 -7.32 -11.30
C ASP A 392 29.31 -6.84 -12.46
N TYR A 393 28.44 -5.85 -12.21
CA TYR A 393 27.61 -5.24 -13.23
C TYR A 393 28.44 -4.53 -14.29
N GLU A 394 29.45 -3.73 -13.90
CA GLU A 394 30.37 -3.09 -14.85
C GLU A 394 31.13 -4.12 -15.69
N ALA A 395 31.63 -5.20 -15.07
CA ALA A 395 32.35 -6.26 -15.78
C ALA A 395 31.43 -6.98 -16.79
N THR A 396 30.21 -7.32 -16.37
CA THR A 396 29.22 -7.96 -17.23
C THR A 396 28.87 -7.06 -18.42
N LEU A 397 28.69 -5.76 -18.18
CA LEU A 397 28.43 -4.81 -19.25
C LEU A 397 29.60 -4.68 -20.23
N ALA A 398 30.84 -4.70 -19.75
CA ALA A 398 31.99 -4.71 -20.63
C ALA A 398 31.97 -5.92 -21.58
N GLU A 399 31.58 -7.12 -21.09
CA GLU A 399 31.42 -8.32 -21.92
C GLU A 399 30.26 -8.21 -22.91
N VAL A 400 29.12 -7.67 -22.49
CA VAL A 400 27.95 -7.43 -23.36
C VAL A 400 28.31 -6.46 -24.48
N LEU A 401 28.97 -5.33 -24.16
CA LEU A 401 29.33 -4.32 -25.15
C LEU A 401 30.30 -4.85 -26.22
N VAL A 402 31.16 -5.82 -25.89
CA VAL A 402 32.04 -6.47 -26.87
C VAL A 402 31.23 -7.23 -27.92
N ASN A 403 30.19 -7.95 -27.50
CA ASN A 403 29.38 -8.83 -28.35
C ASN A 403 28.10 -8.16 -28.89
N LEU A 404 27.83 -6.92 -28.49
CA LEU A 404 26.68 -6.16 -28.97
C LEU A 404 26.69 -6.09 -30.50
N ASP A 405 25.54 -6.28 -31.11
CA ASP A 405 25.24 -6.02 -32.52
C ASP A 405 23.82 -5.45 -32.65
N HIS A 406 23.30 -5.29 -33.87
CA HIS A 406 21.98 -4.70 -34.08
C HIS A 406 20.82 -5.68 -33.74
N GLU A 407 21.09 -6.99 -33.66
CA GLU A 407 20.06 -8.01 -33.46
C GLU A 407 19.86 -8.40 -31.97
N ASN A 408 20.78 -8.00 -31.08
CA ASN A 408 20.81 -8.43 -29.68
C ASN A 408 20.76 -7.32 -28.63
#